data_AF-A0A817ZIM1-F1
#
_entry.id   AF-A0A817ZIM1-F1
#
_cell.length_a   1.000
_cell.length_b   1.000
_cell.length_c   1.000
_cell.angle_alpha   90.00
_cell.angle_beta   90.00
_cell.angle_gamma   90.00
#
_symmetry.space_group_name_H-M   'P 1'
#
loop_
_entity.id
_entity.type
_entity.pdbx_description
1 polymer ?
#
loop_
_entity_poly.entity_id
_entity_poly.type
_entity_poly.pdbx_seq_one_letter_code
_entity_poly.pdbx_strand_id
1 'polypeptide(L)'
;MEHIDAAKLTDVRYRFDYVSKFLNFTKTDIGLLNTIAPKMVPIVPTAVDAVYTKLFSFDITKSVFAKHKVNFQGNATSTPDSLDLTPERVTFLKEMLGTYLKKVLTQQEWDNAFLEYLSHLGKVHANKADSKNINVSYIHMNATMGLAENLFIDALLNSDLGLDDKTKYAAVAALNKFFWIQNDLFTMHYIS
;
A
#
# COMPACT_ATOMS: atom_id res chain seq x y z
N MET A 1 22.92 21.46 -9.84
CA MET A 1 21.56 21.46 -9.29
C MET A 1 20.62 21.13 -10.43
N GLU A 2 19.86 20.04 -10.33
CA GLU A 2 18.84 19.69 -11.32
C GLU A 2 17.62 20.61 -11.14
N HIS A 3 17.03 21.08 -12.24
CA HIS A 3 15.80 21.87 -12.20
C HIS A 3 14.58 20.94 -12.19
N ILE A 4 13.64 21.19 -11.28
CA ILE A 4 12.35 20.50 -11.20
C ILE A 4 11.23 21.52 -11.45
N ASP A 5 10.36 21.20 -12.40
CA ASP A 5 9.18 22.00 -12.74
C ASP A 5 8.05 21.67 -11.75
N ALA A 6 7.77 22.61 -10.84
CA ALA A 6 6.77 22.45 -9.80
C ALA A 6 5.36 22.16 -10.37
N ALA A 7 5.02 22.68 -11.55
CA ALA A 7 3.70 22.47 -12.15
C ALA A 7 3.51 21.01 -12.60
N LYS A 8 4.60 20.33 -12.99
CA LYS A 8 4.58 18.93 -13.43
C LYS A 8 4.54 17.91 -12.29
N LEU A 9 4.67 18.33 -11.02
CA LEU A 9 4.57 17.42 -9.87
C LEU A 9 3.16 16.87 -9.62
N THR A 10 2.18 17.26 -10.44
CA THR A 10 0.85 16.65 -10.51
C THR A 10 0.81 15.41 -11.42
N ASP A 11 1.76 15.27 -12.34
CA ASP A 11 1.94 14.09 -13.18
C ASP A 11 2.61 12.97 -12.39
N VAL A 12 2.01 11.76 -12.41
CA VAL A 12 2.44 10.63 -11.59
C VAL A 12 3.86 10.19 -11.95
N ARG A 13 4.20 10.12 -13.24
CA ARG A 13 5.53 9.71 -13.70
C ARG A 13 6.57 10.75 -13.33
N TYR A 14 6.34 12.02 -13.62
CA TYR A 14 7.27 13.10 -13.33
C TYR A 14 7.57 13.21 -11.84
N ARG A 15 6.53 13.12 -11.00
CA ARG A 15 6.65 13.09 -9.54
C ARG A 15 7.45 11.87 -9.07
N PHE A 16 7.11 10.68 -9.54
CA PHE A 16 7.83 9.45 -9.20
C PHE A 16 9.31 9.53 -9.57
N ASP A 17 9.64 10.03 -10.76
CA ASP A 17 11.03 10.13 -11.23
C ASP A 17 11.84 11.07 -10.34
N TYR A 18 11.25 12.20 -9.93
CA TYR A 18 11.89 13.13 -8.99
C TYR A 18 12.09 12.50 -7.60
N VAL A 19 11.04 11.95 -6.99
CA VAL A 19 11.11 11.37 -5.64
C VAL A 19 12.04 10.16 -5.60
N SER A 20 12.03 9.34 -6.64
CA SER A 20 12.94 8.19 -6.78
C SER A 20 14.40 8.63 -6.85
N LYS A 21 14.71 9.67 -7.64
CA LYS A 21 16.06 10.27 -7.66
C LYS A 21 16.46 10.80 -6.29
N PHE A 22 15.55 11.50 -5.61
CA PHE A 22 15.82 12.05 -4.28
C PHE A 22 16.14 10.97 -3.23
N LEU A 23 15.42 9.84 -3.28
CA LEU A 23 15.60 8.72 -2.35
C LEU A 23 16.64 7.69 -2.81
N ASN A 24 17.28 7.89 -3.96
CA ASN A 24 18.14 6.90 -4.62
C ASN A 24 17.42 5.55 -4.79
N PHE A 25 16.14 5.57 -5.18
CA PHE A 25 15.37 4.39 -5.56
C PHE A 25 15.63 4.09 -7.05
N THR A 26 16.08 2.89 -7.33
CA THR A 26 16.60 2.47 -8.63
C THR A 26 16.05 1.12 -9.05
N LYS A 27 16.37 0.67 -10.27
CA LYS A 27 16.06 -0.70 -10.71
C LYS A 27 16.68 -1.78 -9.81
N THR A 28 17.77 -1.49 -9.11
CA THR A 28 18.37 -2.41 -8.13
C THR A 28 17.44 -2.65 -6.95
N ASP A 29 16.76 -1.61 -6.46
CA ASP A 29 15.79 -1.73 -5.37
C ASP A 29 14.59 -2.59 -5.81
N ILE A 30 14.08 -2.38 -7.04
CA ILE A 30 13.03 -3.22 -7.62
C ILE A 30 13.49 -4.68 -7.72
N GLY A 31 14.70 -4.92 -8.24
CA GLY A 31 15.28 -6.26 -8.33
C GLY A 31 15.46 -6.94 -6.97
N LEU A 32 15.78 -6.17 -5.92
CA LEU A 32 15.85 -6.68 -4.54
C LEU A 32 14.47 -7.09 -4.02
N LEU A 33 13.43 -6.28 -4.26
CA LEU A 33 12.05 -6.65 -3.91
C LEU A 33 11.63 -7.95 -4.61
N ASN A 34 11.96 -8.11 -5.89
CA ASN A 34 11.68 -9.34 -6.63
C ASN A 34 12.50 -10.54 -6.12
N THR A 35 13.75 -10.32 -5.72
CA THR A 35 14.63 -11.37 -5.17
C THR A 35 14.09 -11.93 -3.86
N ILE A 36 13.56 -11.07 -2.97
CA ILE A 36 12.97 -11.52 -1.70
C ILE A 36 11.53 -12.02 -1.87
N ALA A 37 10.86 -11.73 -2.98
CA ALA A 37 9.45 -12.02 -3.20
C ALA A 37 9.07 -13.50 -2.97
N PRO A 38 9.80 -14.52 -3.44
CA PRO A 38 9.45 -15.93 -3.20
C PRO A 38 9.34 -16.30 -1.72
N LYS A 39 10.05 -15.56 -0.86
CA LYS A 39 10.12 -15.77 0.59
C LYS A 39 9.13 -14.88 1.35
N MET A 40 8.91 -13.67 0.86
CA MET A 40 8.00 -12.69 1.50
C MET A 40 6.53 -12.90 1.12
N VAL A 41 6.22 -13.34 -0.10
CA VAL A 41 4.84 -13.58 -0.57
C VAL A 41 4.06 -14.56 0.33
N PRO A 42 4.64 -15.68 0.80
CA PRO A 42 3.99 -16.58 1.76
C PRO A 42 3.64 -15.93 3.10
N ILE A 43 4.33 -14.86 3.51
CA ILE A 43 4.13 -14.18 4.80
C ILE A 43 3.04 -13.09 4.70
N VAL A 44 2.74 -12.62 3.48
CA VAL A 44 1.74 -11.56 3.24
C VAL A 44 0.41 -11.80 3.95
N PRO A 45 -0.20 -13.00 3.96
CA PRO A 45 -1.46 -13.23 4.68
C PRO A 45 -1.38 -12.88 6.17
N THR A 46 -0.30 -13.29 6.85
CA THR A 46 -0.08 -12.99 8.26
C THR A 46 0.13 -11.49 8.51
N ALA A 47 0.90 -10.83 7.64
CA ALA A 47 1.10 -9.37 7.73
C ALA A 47 -0.23 -8.61 7.54
N VAL A 48 -1.05 -9.04 6.57
CA VAL A 48 -2.39 -8.48 6.33
C VAL A 48 -3.29 -8.66 7.55
N ASP A 49 -3.29 -9.84 8.17
CA ASP A 49 -4.05 -10.08 9.40
C ASP A 49 -3.63 -9.14 10.54
N ALA A 50 -2.33 -8.90 10.70
CA ALA A 50 -1.81 -7.96 11.69
C ALA A 50 -2.25 -6.51 11.40
N VAL A 51 -2.26 -6.09 10.12
CA VAL A 51 -2.78 -4.77 9.72
C VAL A 51 -4.24 -4.61 10.13
N TYR A 52 -5.11 -5.56 9.78
CA TYR A 52 -6.55 -5.46 10.12
C TYR A 52 -6.81 -5.56 11.62
N THR A 53 -6.05 -6.40 12.33
CA THR A 53 -6.12 -6.46 13.80
C THR A 53 -5.84 -5.09 14.41
N LYS A 54 -4.81 -4.37 13.91
CA LYS A 54 -4.46 -3.03 14.38
C LYS A 54 -5.48 -1.97 13.95
N LEU A 55 -5.99 -2.04 12.72
CA LEU A 55 -7.05 -1.14 12.25
C LEU A 55 -8.35 -1.30 13.05
N PHE A 56 -8.63 -2.51 13.54
CA PHE A 56 -9.82 -2.77 14.36
C PHE A 56 -9.61 -2.56 15.86
N SER A 57 -8.37 -2.29 16.31
CA SER A 57 -8.09 -1.96 17.71
C SER A 57 -8.42 -0.50 18.07
N PHE A 58 -8.75 0.34 17.09
CA PHE A 58 -9.23 1.71 17.32
C PHE A 58 -10.59 1.90 16.65
N ASP A 59 -11.51 2.51 17.39
CA ASP A 59 -12.88 2.79 16.94
C ASP A 59 -12.89 3.68 15.68
N ILE A 60 -12.07 4.71 15.64
CA ILE A 60 -12.01 5.67 14.53
C ILE A 60 -11.62 5.00 13.21
N THR A 61 -10.61 4.13 13.20
CA THR A 61 -10.17 3.39 12.01
C THR A 61 -11.15 2.26 11.67
N LYS A 62 -11.73 1.58 12.67
CA LYS A 62 -12.77 0.56 12.45
C LYS A 62 -14.03 1.15 11.81
N SER A 63 -14.42 2.37 12.20
CA SER A 63 -15.65 3.04 11.74
C SER A 63 -15.66 3.31 10.22
N VAL A 64 -14.49 3.46 9.60
CA VAL A 64 -14.32 3.63 8.16
C VAL A 64 -14.95 2.46 7.40
N PHE A 65 -14.81 1.25 7.92
CA PHE A 65 -15.27 0.04 7.23
C PHE A 65 -16.78 -0.17 7.32
N ALA A 66 -17.44 0.38 8.33
CA ALA A 66 -18.89 0.37 8.45
C ALA A 66 -19.57 1.34 7.45
N LYS A 67 -18.90 2.46 7.14
CA LYS A 67 -19.49 3.58 6.37
C LYS A 67 -19.45 3.41 4.84
N HIS A 68 -18.60 2.53 4.32
CA HIS A 68 -18.33 2.51 2.87
C HIS A 68 -18.86 1.25 2.20
N LYS A 69 -19.36 1.35 0.97
CA LYS A 69 -19.73 0.21 0.13
C LYS A 69 -18.55 -0.07 -0.80
N VAL A 70 -17.70 -1.04 -0.48
CA VAL A 70 -16.84 -1.62 -1.54
C VAL A 70 -17.72 -2.62 -2.27
N ASN A 71 -17.77 -2.57 -3.60
CA ASN A 71 -18.64 -3.40 -4.45
C ASN A 71 -18.35 -4.90 -4.27
N PHE A 72 -18.86 -5.49 -3.19
CA PHE A 72 -18.82 -6.92 -2.93
C PHE A 72 -20.01 -7.55 -3.64
N GLN A 73 -19.78 -8.17 -4.80
CA GLN A 73 -20.77 -9.01 -5.49
C GLN A 73 -20.74 -10.43 -4.93
N GLY A 74 -20.84 -10.59 -3.61
CA GLY A 74 -21.18 -11.88 -3.01
C GLY A 74 -22.60 -12.27 -3.39
N ASN A 75 -22.85 -13.58 -3.55
CA ASN A 75 -24.10 -14.16 -4.04
C ASN A 75 -25.36 -13.35 -3.71
N ALA A 76 -26.08 -12.99 -4.76
CA ALA A 76 -27.33 -12.25 -4.74
C ALA A 76 -28.33 -12.84 -3.74
N THR A 77 -28.60 -12.12 -2.65
CA THR A 77 -29.86 -12.13 -1.87
C THR A 77 -29.81 -11.26 -0.61
N SER A 78 -28.69 -10.68 -0.20
CA SER A 78 -28.69 -9.75 0.95
C SER A 78 -29.11 -8.34 0.54
N THR A 79 -30.15 -7.85 1.22
CA THR A 79 -30.67 -6.48 1.13
C THR A 79 -29.58 -5.44 1.46
N PRO A 80 -29.67 -4.20 0.92
CA PRO A 80 -28.59 -3.21 0.99
C PRO A 80 -28.34 -2.55 2.37
N ASP A 81 -29.02 -3.01 3.43
CA ASP A 81 -29.16 -2.28 4.70
C ASP A 81 -28.49 -2.94 5.92
N SER A 82 -27.84 -4.10 5.81
CA SER A 82 -27.07 -4.67 6.94
C SER A 82 -25.61 -4.19 6.92
N LEU A 83 -25.38 -3.10 7.67
CA LEU A 83 -24.13 -2.39 7.96
C LEU A 83 -23.09 -3.19 8.78
N ASP A 84 -22.89 -4.47 8.51
CA ASP A 84 -21.99 -5.28 9.34
C ASP A 84 -20.63 -5.55 8.68
N LEU A 85 -19.57 -5.39 9.47
CA LEU A 85 -18.22 -5.91 9.22
C LEU A 85 -18.27 -7.45 9.24
N THR A 86 -18.96 -8.04 8.26
CA THR A 86 -19.11 -9.50 8.21
C THR A 86 -17.75 -10.17 7.99
N PRO A 87 -17.58 -11.42 8.45
CA PRO A 87 -16.35 -12.18 8.20
C PRO A 87 -15.98 -12.25 6.70
N GLU A 88 -16.97 -12.39 5.81
CA GLU A 88 -16.76 -12.46 4.35
C GLU A 88 -16.22 -11.13 3.82
N ARG A 89 -16.79 -10.02 4.29
CA ARG A 89 -16.34 -8.68 3.89
C ARG A 89 -14.92 -8.39 4.39
N VAL A 90 -14.59 -8.76 5.63
CA VAL A 90 -13.22 -8.62 6.16
C VAL A 90 -12.26 -9.47 5.34
N THR A 91 -12.66 -10.68 4.96
CA THR A 91 -11.86 -11.58 4.12
C THR A 91 -11.58 -10.96 2.75
N PHE A 92 -12.60 -10.43 2.07
CA PHE A 92 -12.44 -9.74 0.79
C PHE A 92 -11.48 -8.54 0.87
N LEU A 93 -11.60 -7.73 1.92
CA LEU A 93 -10.72 -6.58 2.12
C LEU A 93 -9.26 -7.00 2.35
N LYS A 94 -9.04 -8.07 3.12
CA LYS A 94 -7.72 -8.69 3.32
C LYS A 94 -7.14 -9.23 2.00
N GLU A 95 -7.95 -9.88 1.17
CA GLU A 95 -7.54 -10.37 -0.15
C GLU A 95 -7.10 -9.24 -1.09
N MET A 96 -7.80 -8.10 -1.07
CA MET A 96 -7.44 -6.92 -1.85
C MET A 96 -6.07 -6.36 -1.41
N LEU A 97 -5.86 -6.19 -0.10
CA LEU A 97 -4.58 -5.73 0.44
C LEU A 97 -3.45 -6.73 0.13
N GLY A 98 -3.72 -8.03 0.31
CA GLY A 98 -2.76 -9.09 0.02
C GLY A 98 -2.37 -9.15 -1.46
N THR A 99 -3.33 -8.99 -2.37
CA THR A 99 -3.09 -8.92 -3.82
C THR A 99 -2.18 -7.76 -4.17
N TYR A 100 -2.45 -6.57 -3.62
CA TYR A 100 -1.63 -5.39 -3.83
C TYR A 100 -0.19 -5.60 -3.32
N LEU A 101 0.00 -6.09 -2.09
CA LEU A 101 1.35 -6.29 -1.52
C LEU A 101 2.16 -7.33 -2.29
N LYS A 102 1.51 -8.43 -2.71
CA LYS A 102 2.14 -9.43 -3.59
C LYS A 102 2.55 -8.79 -4.91
N LYS A 103 1.70 -7.96 -5.52
CA LYS A 103 1.99 -7.28 -6.77
C LYS A 103 3.20 -6.35 -6.64
N VAL A 104 3.33 -5.59 -5.54
CA VAL A 104 4.52 -4.76 -5.29
C VAL A 104 5.79 -5.60 -5.27
N LEU A 105 5.78 -6.73 -4.54
CA LEU A 105 6.95 -7.61 -4.43
C LEU A 105 7.33 -8.24 -5.78
N THR A 106 6.36 -8.54 -6.64
CA THR A 106 6.59 -9.30 -7.88
C THR A 106 6.66 -8.44 -9.15
N GLN A 107 6.29 -7.16 -9.08
CA GLN A 107 6.37 -6.26 -10.22
C GLN A 107 7.84 -6.03 -10.62
N GLN A 108 8.17 -6.39 -11.85
CA GLN A 108 9.55 -6.31 -12.37
C GLN A 108 9.90 -4.92 -12.93
N GLU A 109 8.91 -4.24 -13.51
CA GLU A 109 9.09 -2.92 -14.12
C GLU A 109 8.04 -1.96 -13.58
N TRP A 110 8.48 -0.80 -13.10
CA TRP A 110 7.60 0.26 -12.58
C TRP A 110 7.28 1.25 -13.70
N ASP A 111 6.55 0.74 -14.70
CA ASP A 111 6.06 1.49 -15.84
C ASP A 111 4.88 2.41 -15.49
N ASN A 112 4.39 3.18 -16.47
CA ASN A 112 3.29 4.12 -16.23
C ASN A 112 2.03 3.41 -15.73
N ALA A 113 1.75 2.21 -16.23
CA ALA A 113 0.56 1.45 -15.80
C ALA A 113 0.65 1.04 -14.33
N PHE A 114 1.82 0.60 -13.87
CA PHE A 114 2.03 0.26 -12.46
C PHE A 114 1.99 1.49 -11.55
N LEU A 115 2.60 2.61 -11.96
CA LEU A 115 2.54 3.84 -11.17
C LEU A 115 1.13 4.43 -11.08
N GLU A 116 0.38 4.42 -12.17
CA GLU A 116 -1.04 4.82 -12.16
C GLU A 116 -1.87 3.90 -11.27
N TYR A 117 -1.58 2.59 -11.27
CA TYR A 117 -2.19 1.66 -10.34
C TYR A 117 -1.89 2.04 -8.87
N LEU A 118 -0.63 2.35 -8.51
CA LEU A 118 -0.29 2.80 -7.16
C LEU A 118 -0.99 4.12 -6.80
N SER A 119 -0.95 5.11 -7.68
CA SER A 119 -1.63 6.40 -7.49
C SER A 119 -3.13 6.20 -7.28
N HIS A 120 -3.76 5.32 -8.08
CA HIS A 120 -5.18 5.01 -7.97
C HIS A 120 -5.56 4.43 -6.60
N LEU A 121 -4.71 3.61 -5.97
CA LEU A 121 -4.96 3.12 -4.61
C LEU A 121 -5.05 4.27 -3.62
N GLY A 122 -4.18 5.28 -3.72
CA GLY A 122 -4.28 6.50 -2.92
C GLY A 122 -5.59 7.24 -3.17
N LYS A 123 -5.98 7.39 -4.44
CA LYS A 123 -7.22 8.05 -4.85
C LYS A 123 -8.48 7.40 -4.28
N VAL A 124 -8.56 6.06 -4.26
CA VAL A 124 -9.72 5.32 -3.72
C VAL A 124 -9.94 5.59 -2.23
N HIS A 125 -8.87 5.87 -1.48
CA HIS A 125 -8.95 6.15 -0.05
C HIS A 125 -9.14 7.64 0.24
N ALA A 126 -8.65 8.52 -0.62
CA ALA A 126 -8.67 9.95 -0.40
C ALA A 126 -10.08 10.56 -0.46
N ASN A 127 -10.28 11.61 0.34
CA ASN A 127 -11.49 12.41 0.37
C ASN A 127 -11.46 13.49 -0.71
N LYS A 128 -12.01 13.20 -1.90
CA LYS A 128 -12.40 14.25 -2.84
C LYS A 128 -13.92 14.33 -2.84
N ALA A 129 -14.44 15.55 -2.96
CA ALA A 129 -15.86 15.90 -2.76
C ALA A 129 -16.87 15.13 -3.66
N ASP A 130 -16.40 14.33 -4.63
CA ASP A 130 -17.22 13.42 -5.41
C ASP A 130 -17.33 12.04 -4.71
N SER A 131 -18.51 11.79 -4.14
CA SER A 131 -18.86 10.82 -3.10
C SER A 131 -18.79 9.32 -3.43
N LYS A 132 -17.71 8.82 -4.05
CA LYS A 132 -17.52 7.37 -4.33
C LYS A 132 -16.34 6.71 -3.61
N ASN A 133 -15.52 7.50 -2.90
CA ASN A 133 -14.30 7.02 -2.24
C ASN A 133 -14.53 6.57 -0.79
N ILE A 134 -13.56 5.86 -0.22
CA ILE A 134 -13.59 5.35 1.17
C ILE A 134 -13.41 6.47 2.22
N ASN A 135 -13.04 7.68 1.80
CA ASN A 135 -12.94 8.87 2.65
C ASN A 135 -12.19 8.59 3.98
N VAL A 136 -10.97 8.09 3.86
CA VAL A 136 -10.06 7.87 4.99
C VAL A 136 -9.37 9.18 5.29
N SER A 137 -9.26 9.62 6.55
CA SER A 137 -8.42 10.77 6.87
C SER A 137 -6.95 10.45 6.63
N TYR A 138 -6.18 11.40 6.09
CA TYR A 138 -4.77 11.17 5.76
C TYR A 138 -3.93 10.70 6.96
N ILE A 139 -4.25 11.16 8.18
CA ILE A 139 -3.56 10.69 9.40
C ILE A 139 -3.63 9.16 9.56
N HIS A 140 -4.79 8.56 9.26
CA HIS A 140 -4.97 7.12 9.37
C HIS A 140 -4.32 6.39 8.20
N MET A 141 -4.34 6.97 7.00
CA MET A 141 -3.62 6.42 5.86
C MET A 141 -2.11 6.38 6.11
N ASN A 142 -1.54 7.51 6.51
CA ASN A 142 -0.12 7.65 6.84
C ASN A 142 0.31 6.67 7.96
N ALA A 143 -0.49 6.57 9.03
CA ALA A 143 -0.22 5.61 10.11
C ALA A 143 -0.28 4.14 9.63
N THR A 144 -1.21 3.82 8.72
CA THR A 144 -1.35 2.47 8.15
C THR A 144 -0.16 2.12 7.25
N MET A 145 0.37 3.09 6.49
CA MET A 145 1.58 2.89 5.68
C MET A 145 2.80 2.60 6.57
N GLY A 146 2.99 3.36 7.64
CA GLY A 146 4.08 3.09 8.61
C GLY A 146 3.93 1.74 9.32
N LEU A 147 2.70 1.29 9.60
CA LEU A 147 2.44 -0.05 10.12
C LEU A 147 2.81 -1.13 9.10
N ALA A 148 2.37 -0.98 7.85
CA ALA A 148 2.66 -1.95 6.79
C ALA A 148 4.17 -2.06 6.52
N GLU A 149 4.88 -0.93 6.50
CA GLU A 149 6.34 -0.88 6.38
C GLU A 149 7.02 -1.69 7.50
N ASN A 150 6.70 -1.39 8.76
CA ASN A 150 7.28 -2.08 9.90
C ASN A 150 7.01 -3.60 9.87
N LEU A 151 5.79 -4.02 9.55
CA LEU A 151 5.45 -5.44 9.47
C LEU A 151 6.26 -6.17 8.39
N PHE A 152 6.55 -5.52 7.27
CA PHE A 152 7.36 -6.11 6.20
C PHE A 152 8.84 -6.20 6.57
N ILE A 153 9.36 -5.15 7.22
CA ILE A 153 10.74 -5.14 7.73
C ILE A 153 10.90 -6.21 8.82
N ASP A 154 9.97 -6.29 9.77
CA ASP A 154 9.99 -7.29 10.84
C ASP A 154 9.91 -8.71 10.27
N ALA A 155 9.03 -8.95 9.29
CA ALA A 155 8.94 -10.24 8.62
C ALA A 155 10.24 -10.61 7.91
N LEU A 156 10.89 -9.67 7.23
CA LEU A 156 12.16 -9.88 6.52
C LEU A 156 13.32 -10.19 7.49
N LEU A 157 13.37 -9.50 8.63
CA LEU A 157 14.47 -9.63 9.59
C LEU A 157 14.33 -10.85 10.50
N ASN A 158 13.12 -11.13 10.99
CA ASN A 158 12.86 -12.14 12.01
C ASN A 158 12.49 -13.52 11.44
N SER A 159 12.15 -13.61 10.15
CA SER A 159 11.89 -14.91 9.53
C SER A 159 13.20 -15.58 9.11
N ASP A 160 13.29 -16.89 9.28
CA ASP A 160 14.39 -17.68 8.71
C ASP A 160 14.20 -17.81 7.19
N LEU A 161 14.63 -16.77 6.49
CA LEU A 161 14.53 -16.69 5.05
C LEU A 161 15.79 -17.23 4.36
N GLY A 162 16.83 -17.64 5.09
CA GLY A 162 18.11 -18.02 4.49
C GLY A 162 18.72 -16.92 3.60
N LEU A 163 18.49 -15.65 3.94
CA LEU A 163 19.10 -14.49 3.29
C LEU A 163 20.29 -14.03 4.12
N ASP A 164 21.41 -13.71 3.47
CA ASP A 164 22.56 -13.11 4.13
C ASP A 164 22.26 -11.68 4.63
N ASP A 165 23.05 -11.20 5.59
CA ASP A 165 22.82 -9.91 6.25
C ASP A 165 22.89 -8.72 5.28
N LYS A 166 23.74 -8.80 4.25
CA LYS A 166 23.87 -7.74 3.24
C LYS A 166 22.61 -7.66 2.38
N THR A 167 22.06 -8.81 1.98
CA THR A 167 20.80 -8.89 1.24
C THR A 167 19.63 -8.41 2.11
N LYS A 168 19.57 -8.80 3.39
CA LYS A 168 18.55 -8.30 4.34
C LYS A 168 18.61 -6.77 4.48
N TYR A 169 19.80 -6.22 4.72
CA TYR A 169 19.98 -4.77 4.83
C TYR A 169 19.53 -4.02 3.58
N ALA A 170 19.95 -4.50 2.39
CA ALA A 170 19.59 -3.88 1.12
C ALA A 170 18.07 -3.96 0.86
N ALA A 171 17.44 -5.09 1.21
CA ALA A 171 16.00 -5.28 1.11
C ALA A 171 15.20 -4.37 2.07
N VAL A 172 15.68 -4.17 3.31
CA VAL A 172 15.08 -3.20 4.25
C VAL A 172 15.12 -1.79 3.67
N ALA A 173 16.27 -1.38 3.12
CA ALA A 173 16.39 -0.07 2.49
C ALA A 173 15.46 0.09 1.27
N ALA A 174 15.34 -0.94 0.43
CA ALA A 174 14.44 -0.94 -0.72
C ALA A 174 12.96 -0.83 -0.30
N LEU A 175 12.54 -1.58 0.72
CA LEU A 175 11.19 -1.52 1.29
C LEU A 175 10.88 -0.13 1.84
N ASN A 176 11.78 0.45 2.65
CA ASN A 176 11.62 1.78 3.22
C ASN A 176 11.40 2.84 2.11
N LYS A 177 12.30 2.89 1.12
CA LYS A 177 12.17 3.82 -0.01
C LYS A 177 10.83 3.65 -0.74
N PHE A 178 10.43 2.41 -1.00
CA PHE A 178 9.15 2.12 -1.63
C PHE A 178 7.97 2.69 -0.83
N PHE A 179 7.89 2.41 0.48
CA PHE A 179 6.78 2.88 1.30
C PHE A 179 6.71 4.41 1.34
N TRP A 180 7.85 5.11 1.36
CA TRP A 180 7.90 6.57 1.26
C TRP A 180 7.42 7.09 -0.10
N ILE A 181 7.86 6.48 -1.21
CA ILE A 181 7.39 6.83 -2.56
C ILE A 181 5.88 6.62 -2.68
N GLN A 182 5.37 5.50 -2.18
CA GLN A 182 3.94 5.24 -2.21
C GLN A 182 3.17 6.24 -1.34
N ASN A 183 3.66 6.54 -0.14
CA ASN A 183 3.01 7.51 0.74
C ASN A 183 2.95 8.90 0.08
N ASP A 184 3.99 9.30 -0.64
CA ASP A 184 4.00 10.52 -1.45
C ASP A 184 2.94 10.49 -2.56
N LEU A 185 2.87 9.40 -3.34
CA LEU A 185 1.82 9.19 -4.35
C LEU A 185 0.41 9.19 -3.74
N PHE A 186 0.24 8.72 -2.51
CA PHE A 186 -1.06 8.74 -1.85
C PHE A 186 -1.41 10.16 -1.42
N THR A 187 -0.46 10.84 -0.79
CA THR A 187 -0.60 12.23 -0.30
C THR A 187 -1.07 13.17 -1.40
N MET A 188 -0.63 12.95 -2.65
CA MET A 188 -1.05 13.75 -3.79
C MET A 188 -2.57 13.86 -3.94
N HIS A 189 -3.34 12.89 -3.45
CA HIS A 189 -4.81 12.89 -3.54
C HIS A 189 -5.50 13.55 -2.33
N TYR A 190 -4.74 13.87 -1.28
CA TYR A 190 -5.23 14.49 -0.03
C TYR A 190 -4.95 15.99 0.06
N ILE A 191 -3.85 16.45 -0.55
CA ILE A 191 -3.40 17.85 -0.45
C ILE A 191 -3.66 18.66 -1.72
N SER A 192 -4.15 18.02 -2.78
CA SER A 192 -4.45 18.63 -4.08
C SER A 192 -5.90 19.06 -4.24
#